data_AF-A0A9E2YMX4-F1
#
_entry.id   AF-A0A9E2YMX4-F1
#
_cell.length_a   1.000
_cell.length_b   1.000
_cell.length_c   1.000
_cell.angle_alpha   90.00
_cell.angle_beta   90.00
_cell.angle_gamma   90.00
#
_symmetry.space_group_name_H-M   'P 1'
#
loop_
_entity.id
_entity.type
_entity.pdbx_description
1 polymer ?
#
loop_
_entity_poly.entity_id
_entity_poly.type
_entity_poly.pdbx_seq_one_letter_code
_entity_poly.pdbx_strand_id
1 'polypeptide(L)'
;MRSSCREGLADGLARARTRTLRLVDFDDDELYRQYDPLMSPLLWDLAHIGQQEELWLLRGGDPARPGMLPQAVEGLYDAFVHSRASRVDLPLLSPDKARAYCRTVRSAVLDALDALPDDPAGDEAAFVYAMVVSHENQHDETMLQALNLRNGAPLLGDTAVLPKGRPELAGTSVLVPAGPFVLGVDAVSEPYSLDNERPAHVVDLPAFRIGRVPVTNGEWQQFVADGGYRQPRWWSQRGWDHRESAGLTGPQFWSSDARTRVRFGHVEDIPADEPVQHVTYFEAEAYAAWAGARLPTEAEWEKACAWDPVTSSRRRYPWGEQEPSELVANLGGTALRPAPVGAYPGGASAYGVEQMLGDVWEWTNSPLRPWPGFVPMIYERYSEPFFDGDYRVLRGGSWAVESAILRPSFRNWDHPIRRQIFSGVRLAWDVPDAAGNT
;
A
#
# COMPACT_ATOMS: atom_id res chain seq x y z
N MET A 1 -27.63 -6.69 -13.31
CA MET A 1 -26.70 -6.93 -12.19
C MET A 1 -25.37 -7.54 -12.67
N ARG A 2 -25.36 -8.54 -13.57
CA ARG A 2 -24.09 -9.16 -14.08
C ARG A 2 -23.42 -8.48 -15.29
N SER A 3 -24.14 -7.81 -16.21
CA SER A 3 -23.47 -6.94 -17.22
C SER A 3 -22.73 -5.78 -16.55
N SER A 4 -23.32 -5.23 -15.47
CA SER A 4 -22.68 -4.25 -14.59
C SER A 4 -21.41 -4.76 -13.89
N CYS A 5 -21.23 -6.08 -13.73
CA CYS A 5 -19.98 -6.65 -13.18
C CYS A 5 -18.86 -6.64 -14.23
N ARG A 6 -19.15 -7.09 -15.46
CA ARG A 6 -18.18 -7.05 -16.57
C ARG A 6 -17.81 -5.63 -16.95
N GLU A 7 -18.79 -4.73 -17.04
CA GLU A 7 -18.58 -3.29 -17.25
C GLU A 7 -17.68 -2.72 -16.14
N GLY A 8 -17.94 -3.07 -14.86
CA GLY A 8 -17.10 -2.63 -13.75
C GLY A 8 -15.64 -3.13 -13.82
N LEU A 9 -15.42 -4.38 -14.25
CA LEU A 9 -14.08 -4.94 -14.46
C LEU A 9 -13.36 -4.28 -15.66
N ALA A 10 -14.08 -4.09 -16.77
CA ALA A 10 -13.55 -3.39 -17.95
C ALA A 10 -13.14 -1.96 -17.61
N ASP A 11 -13.99 -1.24 -16.85
CA ASP A 11 -13.70 0.10 -16.36
C ASP A 11 -12.50 0.10 -15.40
N GLY A 12 -12.40 -0.89 -14.51
CA GLY A 12 -11.26 -1.08 -13.61
C GLY A 12 -9.94 -1.24 -14.37
N LEU A 13 -9.91 -2.14 -15.36
CA LEU A 13 -8.77 -2.35 -16.25
C LEU A 13 -8.42 -1.08 -17.04
N ALA A 14 -9.42 -0.39 -17.58
CA ALA A 14 -9.22 0.83 -18.36
C ALA A 14 -8.62 1.95 -17.52
N ARG A 15 -9.12 2.15 -16.29
CA ARG A 15 -8.57 3.15 -15.35
C ARG A 15 -7.13 2.82 -14.96
N ALA A 16 -6.85 1.56 -14.60
CA ALA A 16 -5.51 1.10 -14.25
C ALA A 16 -4.51 1.35 -15.39
N ARG A 17 -4.83 0.90 -16.62
CA ARG A 17 -3.95 1.14 -17.77
C ARG A 17 -3.77 2.61 -18.13
N THR A 18 -4.83 3.41 -18.00
CA THR A 18 -4.73 4.87 -18.22
C THR A 18 -3.79 5.52 -17.20
N ARG A 19 -3.74 4.99 -15.97
CA ARG A 19 -2.79 5.41 -14.94
C ARG A 19 -1.37 4.96 -15.28
N THR A 20 -1.16 3.68 -15.58
CA THR A 20 0.14 3.15 -16.03
C THR A 20 0.71 3.94 -17.20
N LEU A 21 -0.09 4.22 -18.23
CA LEU A 21 0.36 4.96 -19.41
C LEU A 21 0.78 6.40 -19.09
N ARG A 22 0.11 7.07 -18.14
CA ARG A 22 0.52 8.40 -17.65
C ARG A 22 1.85 8.36 -16.90
N LEU A 23 2.12 7.28 -16.16
CA LEU A 23 3.38 7.10 -15.42
C LEU A 23 4.56 6.73 -16.32
N VAL A 24 4.34 6.48 -17.60
CA VAL A 24 5.38 6.20 -18.60
C VAL A 24 5.29 7.13 -19.82
N ASP A 25 4.62 8.27 -19.68
CA ASP A 25 4.51 9.30 -20.72
C ASP A 25 5.70 10.27 -20.65
N PHE A 26 6.90 9.70 -20.77
CA PHE A 26 8.18 10.42 -20.75
C PHE A 26 9.06 9.95 -21.91
N ASP A 27 10.14 10.69 -22.16
CA ASP A 27 11.15 10.31 -23.14
C ASP A 27 11.73 8.92 -22.84
N ASP A 28 12.10 8.19 -23.89
CA ASP A 28 12.60 6.81 -23.78
C ASP A 28 13.77 6.67 -22.79
N ASP A 29 14.70 7.65 -22.79
CA ASP A 29 15.85 7.67 -21.87
C ASP A 29 15.41 7.68 -20.39
N GLU A 30 14.30 8.33 -20.06
CA GLU A 30 13.74 8.30 -18.70
C GLU A 30 13.17 6.92 -18.36
N LEU A 31 12.53 6.24 -19.31
CA LEU A 31 11.91 4.93 -19.08
C LEU A 31 12.94 3.80 -18.87
N TYR A 32 14.12 3.91 -19.51
CA TYR A 32 15.24 2.99 -19.30
C TYR A 32 16.04 3.28 -18.04
N ARG A 33 15.94 4.49 -17.48
CA ARG A 33 16.78 4.91 -16.36
C ARG A 33 16.42 4.16 -15.09
N GLN A 34 17.44 3.64 -14.40
CA GLN A 34 17.32 3.23 -13.00
C GLN A 34 17.49 4.45 -12.10
N TYR A 35 16.41 4.87 -11.44
CA TYR A 35 16.43 6.03 -10.55
C TYR A 35 17.14 5.75 -9.23
N ASP A 36 17.00 4.53 -8.72
CA ASP A 36 17.63 4.02 -7.51
C ASP A 36 17.75 2.49 -7.62
N PRO A 37 18.82 1.84 -7.11
CA PRO A 37 18.97 0.37 -7.16
C PRO A 37 17.84 -0.43 -6.50
N LEU A 38 17.04 0.19 -5.62
CA LEU A 38 15.85 -0.42 -5.04
C LEU A 38 14.71 -0.60 -6.05
N MET A 39 14.75 0.07 -7.19
CA MET A 39 13.64 0.18 -8.13
C MET A 39 13.99 -0.35 -9.52
N SER A 40 13.00 -0.89 -10.23
CA SER A 40 13.16 -1.17 -11.66
C SER A 40 13.16 0.14 -12.47
N PRO A 41 13.70 0.14 -13.70
CA PRO A 41 13.29 1.11 -14.70
C PRO A 41 11.79 1.04 -14.96
N LEU A 42 11.13 2.18 -15.23
CA LEU A 42 9.68 2.23 -15.48
C LEU A 42 9.26 1.34 -16.66
N LEU A 43 10.15 1.19 -17.65
CA LEU A 43 9.94 0.30 -18.79
C LEU A 43 9.81 -1.18 -18.40
N TRP A 44 10.53 -1.62 -17.36
CA TRP A 44 10.41 -2.98 -16.86
C TRP A 44 9.03 -3.20 -16.26
N ASP A 45 8.54 -2.26 -15.44
CA ASP A 45 7.20 -2.34 -14.84
C ASP A 45 6.10 -2.33 -15.91
N LEU A 46 6.20 -1.49 -16.95
CA LEU A 46 5.25 -1.47 -18.06
C LEU A 46 5.10 -2.84 -18.74
N ALA A 47 6.22 -3.46 -19.14
CA ALA A 47 6.16 -4.75 -19.83
C ALA A 47 5.80 -5.90 -18.87
N HIS A 48 6.21 -5.83 -17.60
CA HIS A 48 5.81 -6.78 -16.57
C HIS A 48 4.29 -6.76 -16.32
N ILE A 49 3.67 -5.58 -16.26
CA ILE A 49 2.20 -5.43 -16.16
C ILE A 49 1.51 -6.17 -17.33
N GLY A 50 1.95 -5.93 -18.57
CA GLY A 50 1.40 -6.63 -19.74
C GLY A 50 1.60 -8.15 -19.67
N GLN A 51 2.76 -8.61 -19.18
CA GLN A 51 3.09 -10.02 -19.07
C GLN A 51 2.28 -10.75 -18.00
N GLN A 52 2.05 -10.12 -16.85
CA GLN A 52 1.20 -10.68 -15.81
C GLN A 52 -0.26 -10.69 -16.23
N GLU A 53 -0.74 -9.62 -16.87
CA GLU A 53 -2.09 -9.57 -17.45
C GLU A 53 -2.31 -10.72 -18.46
N GLU A 54 -1.35 -10.96 -19.36
CA GLU A 54 -1.40 -12.07 -20.30
C GLU A 54 -1.40 -13.43 -19.58
N LEU A 55 -0.46 -13.64 -18.66
CA LEU A 55 -0.29 -14.91 -17.95
C LEU A 55 -1.58 -15.32 -17.23
N TRP A 56 -2.18 -14.40 -16.48
CA TRP A 56 -3.33 -14.71 -15.65
C TRP A 56 -4.63 -14.76 -16.46
N LEU A 57 -4.85 -13.83 -17.39
CA LEU A 57 -6.15 -13.72 -18.07
C LEU A 57 -6.26 -14.49 -19.38
N LEU A 58 -5.15 -14.69 -20.11
CA LEU A 58 -5.18 -15.36 -21.41
C LEU A 58 -4.60 -16.78 -21.35
N ARG A 59 -3.70 -17.03 -20.40
CA ARG A 59 -3.03 -18.33 -20.23
C ARG A 59 -3.48 -19.08 -18.98
N GLY A 60 -4.37 -18.50 -18.15
CA GLY A 60 -4.92 -19.17 -16.98
C GLY A 60 -3.85 -19.56 -15.95
N GLY A 61 -2.79 -18.76 -15.84
CA GLY A 61 -1.68 -19.00 -14.92
C GLY A 61 -0.70 -20.09 -15.35
N ASP A 62 -0.91 -20.75 -16.49
CA ASP A 62 -0.01 -21.81 -16.98
C ASP A 62 1.09 -21.24 -17.89
N PRO A 63 2.35 -21.14 -17.43
CA PRO A 63 3.45 -20.63 -18.25
C PRO A 63 3.78 -21.53 -19.45
N ALA A 64 3.34 -22.80 -19.46
CA ALA A 64 3.54 -23.71 -20.59
C ALA A 64 2.61 -23.41 -21.77
N ARG A 65 1.49 -22.69 -21.55
CA ARG A 65 0.64 -22.23 -22.64
C ARG A 65 1.36 -21.13 -23.43
N PRO A 66 1.33 -21.16 -24.78
CA PRO A 66 2.03 -20.18 -25.60
C PRO A 66 1.61 -18.74 -25.26
N GLY A 67 2.60 -17.88 -25.01
CA GLY A 67 2.42 -16.43 -24.89
C GLY A 67 2.79 -15.70 -26.18
N MET A 68 2.49 -14.40 -26.23
CA MET A 68 2.77 -13.50 -27.34
C MET A 68 4.26 -13.13 -27.42
N LEU A 69 5.00 -13.23 -26.31
CA LEU A 69 6.44 -13.04 -26.27
C LEU A 69 7.17 -14.40 -26.38
N PRO A 70 8.36 -14.45 -27.02
CA PRO A 70 9.23 -15.60 -26.90
C PRO A 70 9.61 -15.84 -25.43
N GLN A 71 9.68 -17.11 -25.00
CA GLN A 71 9.93 -17.46 -23.59
C GLN A 71 11.19 -16.81 -23.01
N ALA A 72 12.26 -16.69 -23.80
CA ALA A 72 13.50 -16.03 -23.38
C ALA A 72 13.33 -14.53 -23.11
N VAL A 73 12.38 -13.87 -23.79
CA VAL A 73 12.03 -12.45 -23.57
C VAL A 73 11.06 -12.32 -22.40
N GLU A 74 10.08 -13.23 -22.30
CA GLU A 74 9.14 -13.27 -21.18
C GLU A 74 9.87 -13.41 -19.83
N GLY A 75 10.89 -14.28 -19.77
CA GLY A 75 11.67 -14.52 -18.55
C GLY A 75 12.38 -13.28 -17.97
N LEU A 76 12.61 -12.23 -18.79
CA LEU A 76 13.20 -10.96 -18.33
C LEU A 76 12.28 -10.24 -17.32
N TYR A 77 10.99 -10.54 -17.35
CA TYR A 77 9.96 -9.91 -16.52
C TYR A 77 9.53 -10.77 -15.32
N ASP A 78 10.22 -11.88 -15.04
CA ASP A 78 10.00 -12.66 -13.80
C ASP A 78 10.71 -11.99 -12.62
N ALA A 79 9.92 -11.47 -11.68
CA ALA A 79 10.40 -10.76 -10.50
C ALA A 79 11.19 -11.65 -9.52
N PHE A 80 11.01 -12.97 -9.56
CA PHE A 80 11.75 -13.93 -8.73
C PHE A 80 13.10 -14.33 -9.35
N VAL A 81 13.28 -14.12 -10.65
CA VAL A 81 14.54 -14.42 -11.36
C VAL A 81 15.48 -13.21 -11.34
N HIS A 82 14.96 -12.01 -11.55
CA HIS A 82 15.75 -10.79 -11.66
C HIS A 82 15.51 -9.84 -10.48
N SER A 83 16.55 -9.63 -9.68
CA SER A 83 16.54 -8.63 -8.60
C SER A 83 16.27 -7.23 -9.14
N ARG A 84 15.66 -6.35 -8.32
CA ARG A 84 15.36 -4.95 -8.71
C ARG A 84 16.57 -4.25 -9.35
N ALA A 85 17.74 -4.38 -8.71
CA ALA A 85 18.97 -3.73 -9.12
C ALA A 85 19.50 -4.18 -10.49
N SER A 86 19.29 -5.43 -10.91
CA SER A 86 19.83 -5.96 -12.17
C SER A 86 18.96 -5.68 -13.40
N ARG A 87 17.72 -5.24 -13.21
CA ARG A 87 16.72 -5.08 -14.29
C ARG A 87 17.12 -4.05 -15.34
N VAL A 88 17.94 -3.07 -14.98
CA VAL A 88 18.43 -2.02 -15.89
C VAL A 88 19.38 -2.53 -16.96
N ASP A 89 20.12 -3.62 -16.67
CA ASP A 89 21.10 -4.20 -17.58
C ASP A 89 20.51 -5.26 -18.51
N LEU A 90 19.22 -5.58 -18.35
CA LEU A 90 18.53 -6.58 -19.15
C LEU A 90 18.25 -6.07 -20.57
N PRO A 91 18.22 -6.95 -21.59
CA PRO A 91 17.83 -6.59 -22.95
C PRO A 91 16.31 -6.45 -23.06
N LEU A 92 15.75 -5.44 -22.39
CA LEU A 92 14.31 -5.19 -22.31
C LEU A 92 13.70 -4.89 -23.70
N LEU A 93 12.39 -5.13 -23.84
CA LEU A 93 11.61 -4.57 -24.94
C LEU A 93 11.78 -3.04 -24.99
N SER A 94 11.84 -2.46 -26.19
CA SER A 94 11.79 -1.00 -26.33
C SER A 94 10.44 -0.44 -25.89
N PRO A 95 10.36 0.85 -25.49
CA PRO A 95 9.10 1.47 -25.08
C PRO A 95 7.94 1.26 -26.07
N ASP A 96 8.19 1.43 -27.38
CA ASP A 96 7.18 1.15 -28.41
C ASP A 96 6.73 -0.31 -28.45
N LYS A 97 7.66 -1.26 -28.29
CA LYS A 97 7.34 -2.69 -28.27
C LYS A 97 6.59 -3.07 -26.99
N ALA A 98 6.99 -2.55 -25.84
CA ALA A 98 6.30 -2.77 -24.56
C ALA A 98 4.87 -2.20 -24.60
N ARG A 99 4.68 -0.97 -25.08
CA ARG A 99 3.35 -0.37 -25.27
C ARG A 99 2.51 -1.15 -26.28
N ALA A 100 3.09 -1.55 -27.41
CA ALA A 100 2.39 -2.36 -28.41
C ALA A 100 1.97 -3.73 -27.86
N TYR A 101 2.86 -4.40 -27.13
CA TYR A 101 2.57 -5.65 -26.43
C TYR A 101 1.40 -5.48 -25.46
N CYS A 102 1.46 -4.49 -24.56
CA CYS A 102 0.39 -4.22 -23.60
C CYS A 102 -0.96 -3.91 -24.28
N ARG A 103 -0.95 -3.21 -25.42
CA ARG A 103 -2.19 -2.96 -26.21
C ARG A 103 -2.76 -4.25 -26.80
N THR A 104 -1.92 -5.11 -27.37
CA THR A 104 -2.35 -6.39 -27.95
C THR A 104 -2.92 -7.31 -26.88
N VAL A 105 -2.24 -7.44 -25.74
CA VAL A 105 -2.73 -8.20 -24.59
C VAL A 105 -4.08 -7.65 -24.14
N ARG A 106 -4.18 -6.33 -23.92
CA ARG A 106 -5.42 -5.71 -23.43
C ARG A 106 -6.60 -5.90 -24.36
N SER A 107 -6.39 -5.81 -25.67
CA SER A 107 -7.46 -6.06 -26.65
C SER A 107 -8.00 -7.49 -26.51
N ALA A 108 -7.12 -8.48 -26.48
CA ALA A 108 -7.51 -9.88 -26.32
C ALA A 108 -8.17 -10.16 -24.96
N VAL A 109 -7.74 -9.46 -23.90
CA VAL A 109 -8.35 -9.55 -22.56
C VAL A 109 -9.76 -9.00 -22.55
N LEU A 110 -10.03 -7.88 -23.22
CA LEU A 110 -11.39 -7.32 -23.28
C LEU A 110 -12.32 -8.21 -24.12
N ASP A 111 -11.84 -8.76 -25.23
CA ASP A 111 -12.60 -9.75 -26.01
C ASP A 111 -12.91 -11.01 -25.16
N ALA A 112 -11.96 -11.46 -24.34
CA ALA A 112 -12.15 -12.59 -23.43
C ALA A 112 -13.12 -12.27 -22.28
N LEU A 113 -13.11 -11.04 -21.76
CA LEU A 113 -14.04 -10.57 -20.72
C LEU A 113 -15.48 -10.55 -21.23
N ASP A 114 -15.68 -10.06 -22.46
CA ASP A 114 -16.99 -10.04 -23.13
C ASP A 114 -17.51 -11.47 -23.38
N ALA A 115 -16.61 -12.43 -23.62
CA ALA A 115 -16.94 -13.82 -23.88
C ALA A 115 -17.14 -14.69 -22.62
N LEU A 116 -17.00 -14.15 -21.40
CA LEU A 116 -17.18 -14.95 -20.18
C LEU A 116 -18.57 -15.58 -20.09
N PRO A 117 -18.72 -16.78 -19.52
CA PRO A 117 -20.03 -17.39 -19.25
C PRO A 117 -20.72 -16.69 -18.07
N ASP A 118 -22.05 -16.76 -18.03
CA ASP A 118 -22.86 -16.22 -16.92
C ASP A 118 -23.02 -17.19 -15.73
N ASP A 119 -22.21 -18.25 -15.65
CA ASP A 119 -22.28 -19.32 -14.64
C ASP A 119 -21.23 -19.11 -13.51
N PRO A 120 -21.13 -20.01 -12.51
CA PRO A 120 -20.13 -19.88 -11.44
C PRO A 120 -18.67 -19.88 -11.91
N ALA A 121 -18.36 -20.46 -13.08
CA ALA A 121 -17.01 -20.37 -13.64
C ALA A 121 -16.70 -18.93 -14.11
N GLY A 122 -17.72 -18.17 -14.50
CA GLY A 122 -17.63 -16.73 -14.73
C GLY A 122 -17.28 -15.94 -13.48
N ASP A 123 -17.77 -16.35 -12.29
CA ASP A 123 -17.47 -15.68 -11.01
C ASP A 123 -16.00 -15.93 -10.59
N GLU A 124 -15.47 -17.13 -10.78
CA GLU A 124 -14.04 -17.44 -10.56
C GLU A 124 -13.14 -16.69 -11.55
N ALA A 125 -13.55 -16.62 -12.83
CA ALA A 125 -12.84 -15.82 -13.82
C ALA A 125 -12.81 -14.33 -13.43
N ALA A 126 -13.94 -13.77 -12.99
CA ALA A 126 -14.06 -12.37 -12.56
C ALA A 126 -13.06 -12.01 -11.44
N PHE A 127 -12.80 -12.94 -10.51
CA PHE A 127 -11.75 -12.75 -9.51
C PHE A 127 -10.37 -12.54 -10.14
N VAL A 128 -9.99 -13.32 -11.16
CA VAL A 128 -8.68 -13.18 -11.83
C VAL A 128 -8.55 -11.81 -12.51
N TYR A 129 -9.62 -11.29 -13.12
CA TYR A 129 -9.64 -9.93 -13.68
C TYR A 129 -9.40 -8.87 -12.60
N ALA A 130 -10.10 -8.97 -11.46
CA ALA A 130 -9.91 -8.04 -10.35
C ALA A 130 -8.51 -8.16 -9.71
N MET A 131 -7.96 -9.38 -9.64
CA MET A 131 -6.59 -9.63 -9.20
C MET A 131 -5.58 -8.91 -10.09
N VAL A 132 -5.77 -8.94 -11.43
CA VAL A 132 -4.91 -8.21 -12.37
C VAL A 132 -5.09 -6.68 -12.25
N VAL A 133 -6.30 -6.18 -12.00
CA VAL A 133 -6.52 -4.75 -11.69
C VAL A 133 -5.75 -4.35 -10.43
N SER A 134 -5.73 -5.20 -9.40
CA SER A 134 -4.95 -5.00 -8.18
C SER A 134 -3.44 -5.02 -8.47
N HIS A 135 -2.97 -5.98 -9.26
CA HIS A 135 -1.56 -6.08 -9.66
C HIS A 135 -1.08 -4.82 -10.40
N GLU A 136 -1.80 -4.37 -11.42
CA GLU A 136 -1.43 -3.18 -12.22
C GLU A 136 -1.36 -1.92 -11.33
N ASN A 137 -2.35 -1.70 -10.46
CA ASN A 137 -2.36 -0.55 -9.55
C ASN A 137 -1.26 -0.61 -8.46
N GLN A 138 -0.85 -1.81 -8.01
CA GLN A 138 0.29 -1.96 -7.09
C GLN A 138 1.61 -1.61 -7.79
N HIS A 139 1.76 -1.96 -9.07
CA HIS A 139 2.90 -1.53 -9.87
C HIS A 139 2.86 -0.02 -10.17
N ASP A 140 1.67 0.58 -10.34
CA ASP A 140 1.56 2.04 -10.46
C ASP A 140 2.03 2.77 -9.20
N GLU A 141 1.71 2.27 -7.99
CA GLU A 141 2.30 2.80 -6.75
C GLU A 141 3.82 2.59 -6.70
N THR A 142 4.32 1.44 -7.17
CA THR A 142 5.77 1.16 -7.27
C THR A 142 6.48 2.12 -8.22
N MET A 143 5.90 2.43 -9.37
CA MET A 143 6.42 3.41 -10.32
C MET A 143 6.43 4.82 -9.72
N LEU A 144 5.41 5.20 -8.95
CA LEU A 144 5.41 6.46 -8.19
C LEU A 144 6.55 6.50 -7.15
N GLN A 145 6.85 5.41 -6.45
CA GLN A 145 8.01 5.37 -5.54
C GLN A 145 9.32 5.61 -6.30
N ALA A 146 9.47 5.01 -7.49
CA ALA A 146 10.64 5.20 -8.34
C ALA A 146 10.76 6.66 -8.83
N LEU A 147 9.65 7.26 -9.27
CA LEU A 147 9.59 8.66 -9.69
C LEU A 147 9.90 9.63 -8.53
N ASN A 148 9.55 9.28 -7.29
CA ASN A 148 9.89 10.09 -6.12
C ASN A 148 11.38 10.01 -5.77
N LEU A 149 12.03 8.87 -6.01
CA LEU A 149 13.47 8.67 -5.85
C LEU A 149 14.30 9.34 -6.95
N ARG A 150 13.69 9.68 -8.09
CA ARG A 150 14.37 10.28 -9.23
C ARG A 150 15.01 11.62 -8.86
N ASN A 151 16.33 11.69 -9.00
CA ASN A 151 17.08 12.94 -8.92
C ASN A 151 16.96 13.74 -10.24
N GLY A 152 16.55 15.01 -10.11
CA GLY A 152 16.46 15.96 -11.22
C GLY A 152 15.27 16.92 -11.07
N ALA A 153 15.03 17.74 -12.10
CA ALA A 153 13.84 18.59 -12.16
C ALA A 153 12.57 17.72 -12.14
N PRO A 154 11.47 18.17 -11.50
CA PRO A 154 10.23 17.42 -11.43
C PRO A 154 9.68 16.98 -12.79
N LEU A 155 9.21 15.74 -12.87
CA LEU A 155 8.44 15.24 -14.03
C LEU A 155 6.92 15.34 -13.80
N LEU A 156 6.49 15.22 -12.55
CA LEU A 156 5.09 15.32 -12.15
C LEU A 156 4.83 16.73 -11.59
N GLY A 157 3.76 17.40 -12.02
CA GLY A 157 3.52 18.81 -11.68
C GLY A 157 2.10 19.12 -11.15
N ASP A 158 1.07 18.52 -11.74
CA ASP A 158 -0.31 18.77 -11.34
C ASP A 158 -0.66 17.93 -10.10
N THR A 159 -1.01 18.61 -9.00
CA THR A 159 -1.50 17.93 -7.78
C THR A 159 -2.88 18.40 -7.40
N ALA A 160 -3.73 17.46 -6.99
CA ALA A 160 -5.04 17.77 -6.45
C ALA A 160 -4.93 18.65 -5.19
N VAL A 161 -5.91 19.54 -5.02
CA VAL A 161 -6.05 20.34 -3.79
C VAL A 161 -6.67 19.46 -2.71
N LEU A 162 -5.99 19.35 -1.57
CA LEU A 162 -6.47 18.58 -0.43
C LEU A 162 -7.27 19.45 0.55
N PRO A 163 -8.24 18.88 1.28
CA PRO A 163 -8.96 19.60 2.33
C PRO A 163 -8.03 20.09 3.44
N LYS A 164 -8.48 21.11 4.18
CA LYS A 164 -7.74 21.62 5.35
C LYS A 164 -7.85 20.64 6.53
N GLY A 165 -6.76 20.50 7.27
CA GLY A 165 -6.71 19.68 8.48
C GLY A 165 -7.30 20.34 9.73
N ARG A 166 -7.32 19.55 10.79
CA ARG A 166 -7.61 19.90 12.18
C ARG A 166 -6.39 19.49 13.03
N PRO A 167 -5.35 20.33 13.12
CA PRO A 167 -4.08 19.98 13.77
C PRO A 167 -4.22 19.65 15.25
N GLU A 168 -5.28 20.12 15.91
CA GLU A 168 -5.59 19.80 17.30
C GLU A 168 -5.87 18.31 17.56
N LEU A 169 -6.07 17.50 16.51
CA LEU A 169 -6.23 16.05 16.62
C LEU A 169 -4.89 15.31 16.74
N ALA A 170 -3.77 15.94 16.36
CA ALA A 170 -2.43 15.36 16.46
C ALA A 170 -2.13 14.93 17.90
N GLY A 171 -1.46 13.78 18.06
CA GLY A 171 -1.15 13.19 19.38
C GLY A 171 -2.35 12.64 20.18
N THR A 172 -3.60 12.84 19.74
CA THR A 172 -4.78 12.31 20.44
C THR A 172 -5.02 10.83 20.12
N SER A 173 -5.76 10.14 20.99
CA SER A 173 -6.11 8.72 20.82
C SER A 173 -7.58 8.43 21.10
N VAL A 174 -8.08 7.32 20.58
CA VAL A 174 -9.42 6.78 20.85
C VAL A 174 -9.32 5.41 21.52
N LEU A 175 -10.32 5.08 22.34
CA LEU A 175 -10.42 3.76 22.97
C LEU A 175 -11.08 2.77 22.01
N VAL A 176 -10.46 1.61 21.85
CA VAL A 176 -11.07 0.42 21.24
C VAL A 176 -11.32 -0.59 22.38
N PRO A 177 -12.59 -0.83 22.76
CA PRO A 177 -12.91 -1.75 23.85
C PRO A 177 -12.46 -3.18 23.58
N ALA A 178 -12.17 -3.90 24.67
CA ALA A 178 -11.87 -5.32 24.63
C ALA A 178 -13.04 -6.12 24.00
N GLY A 179 -12.72 -7.29 23.45
CA GLY A 179 -13.70 -8.26 23.01
C GLY A 179 -13.47 -8.79 21.60
N PRO A 180 -14.28 -9.80 21.21
CA PRO A 180 -14.15 -10.46 19.93
C PRO A 180 -14.53 -9.54 18.77
N PHE A 181 -13.85 -9.70 17.64
CA PHE A 181 -14.21 -9.12 16.36
C PHE A 181 -13.87 -10.08 15.22
N VAL A 182 -14.42 -9.83 14.04
CA VAL A 182 -14.11 -10.61 12.83
C VAL A 182 -12.93 -9.98 12.09
N LEU A 183 -11.79 -10.68 12.07
CA LEU A 183 -10.60 -10.37 11.29
C LEU A 183 -10.70 -11.01 9.90
N GLY A 184 -10.28 -10.28 8.87
CA GLY A 184 -10.35 -10.75 7.49
C GLY A 184 -11.76 -10.73 6.91
N VAL A 185 -11.90 -11.29 5.72
CA VAL A 185 -13.14 -11.34 4.96
C VAL A 185 -13.30 -12.70 4.28
N ASP A 186 -14.50 -13.00 3.81
CA ASP A 186 -14.74 -14.12 2.92
C ASP A 186 -15.01 -13.61 1.49
N ALA A 187 -14.74 -14.46 0.50
CA ALA A 187 -15.00 -14.13 -0.91
C ALA A 187 -16.49 -13.84 -1.20
N VAL A 188 -17.42 -14.32 -0.36
CA VAL A 188 -18.84 -13.99 -0.51
C VAL A 188 -19.15 -12.52 -0.21
N SER A 189 -18.40 -11.89 0.72
CA SER A 189 -18.56 -10.48 1.08
C SER A 189 -17.66 -9.55 0.27
N GLU A 190 -16.44 -10.01 -0.01
CA GLU A 190 -15.44 -9.27 -0.78
C GLU A 190 -14.91 -10.19 -1.89
N PRO A 191 -15.61 -10.30 -3.03
CA PRO A 191 -15.30 -11.28 -4.08
C PRO A 191 -13.92 -11.12 -4.69
N TYR A 192 -13.29 -9.96 -4.50
CA TYR A 192 -11.97 -9.61 -5.04
C TYR A 192 -10.90 -9.47 -3.95
N SER A 193 -11.19 -9.86 -2.70
CA SER A 193 -10.16 -9.90 -1.64
C SER A 193 -9.06 -10.89 -2.00
N LEU A 194 -7.80 -10.50 -1.78
CA LEU A 194 -6.65 -11.35 -2.08
C LEU A 194 -6.61 -12.57 -1.14
N ASP A 195 -5.76 -13.55 -1.45
CA ASP A 195 -5.66 -14.78 -0.65
C ASP A 195 -5.30 -14.53 0.82
N ASN A 196 -4.35 -13.63 1.08
CA ASN A 196 -3.90 -13.30 2.44
C ASN A 196 -4.93 -12.52 3.26
N GLU A 197 -6.05 -12.12 2.64
CA GLU A 197 -7.19 -11.46 3.28
C GLU A 197 -8.30 -12.44 3.72
N ARG A 198 -8.06 -13.76 3.61
CA ARG A 198 -9.08 -14.79 3.84
C ARG A 198 -8.56 -15.95 4.71
N PRO A 199 -9.46 -16.70 5.38
CA PRO A 199 -10.90 -16.44 5.54
C PRO A 199 -11.20 -15.51 6.72
N ALA A 200 -12.45 -15.06 6.81
CA ALA A 200 -12.96 -14.35 7.97
C ALA A 200 -12.92 -15.26 9.21
N HIS A 201 -12.39 -14.77 10.33
CA HIS A 201 -12.33 -15.53 11.58
C HIS A 201 -12.37 -14.62 12.81
N VAL A 202 -12.85 -15.16 13.92
CA VAL A 202 -12.97 -14.39 15.17
C VAL A 202 -11.62 -14.33 15.89
N VAL A 203 -11.22 -13.12 16.28
CA VAL A 203 -10.08 -12.87 17.17
C VAL A 203 -10.57 -12.09 18.38
N ASP A 204 -10.15 -12.48 19.58
CA ASP A 204 -10.40 -11.72 20.80
C ASP A 204 -9.20 -10.82 21.09
N LEU A 205 -9.46 -9.54 21.33
CA LEU A 205 -8.43 -8.54 21.61
C LEU A 205 -8.71 -7.85 22.94
N PRO A 206 -7.68 -7.58 23.76
CA PRO A 206 -7.81 -6.72 24.93
C PRO A 206 -8.22 -5.30 24.52
N ALA A 207 -8.55 -4.47 25.51
CA ALA A 207 -8.77 -3.06 25.25
C ALA A 207 -7.43 -2.38 24.94
N PHE A 208 -7.44 -1.47 23.97
CA PHE A 208 -6.28 -0.67 23.61
C PHE A 208 -6.73 0.72 23.17
N ARG A 209 -5.79 1.65 23.12
CA ARG A 209 -6.00 2.95 22.47
C ARG A 209 -5.23 2.98 21.16
N ILE A 210 -5.75 3.69 20.19
CA ILE A 210 -5.07 3.93 18.91
C ILE A 210 -5.11 5.42 18.58
N GLY A 211 -4.07 5.92 17.91
CA GLY A 211 -3.96 7.32 17.51
C GLY A 211 -5.16 7.69 16.65
N ARG A 212 -5.80 8.83 16.95
CA ARG A 212 -6.97 9.29 16.19
C ARG A 212 -6.59 9.58 14.75
N VAL A 213 -5.40 10.12 14.53
CA VAL A 213 -4.77 10.43 13.24
C VAL A 213 -3.35 9.86 13.21
N PRO A 214 -2.71 9.74 12.04
CA PRO A 214 -1.29 9.38 11.96
C PRO A 214 -0.38 10.41 12.64
N VAL A 215 0.82 9.98 13.00
CA VAL A 215 1.90 10.85 13.51
C VAL A 215 2.26 11.90 12.45
N THR A 216 2.38 13.15 12.85
CA THR A 216 2.67 14.26 11.94
C THR A 216 4.16 14.54 11.78
N ASN A 217 4.51 15.28 10.72
CA ASN A 217 5.87 15.80 10.55
C ASN A 217 6.30 16.69 11.74
N GLY A 218 5.39 17.50 12.28
CA GLY A 218 5.67 18.37 13.43
C GLY A 218 5.96 17.61 14.71
N GLU A 219 5.29 16.47 14.93
CA GLU A 219 5.63 15.56 16.02
C GLU A 219 6.98 14.86 15.76
N TRP A 220 7.25 14.45 14.52
CA TRP A 220 8.53 13.83 14.16
C TRP A 220 9.72 14.78 14.31
N GLN A 221 9.55 16.07 14.01
CA GLN A 221 10.56 17.10 14.25
C GLN A 221 10.93 17.17 15.74
N GLN A 222 9.98 16.97 16.67
CA GLN A 222 10.26 16.93 18.10
C GLN A 222 11.12 15.72 18.47
N PHE A 223 10.81 14.54 17.92
CA PHE A 223 11.63 13.33 18.08
C PHE A 223 13.07 13.53 17.58
N VAL A 224 13.24 14.15 16.41
CA VAL A 224 14.58 14.49 15.86
C VAL A 224 15.31 15.49 16.76
N ALA A 225 14.62 16.55 17.20
CA ALA A 225 15.19 17.61 18.04
C ALA A 225 15.63 17.10 19.42
N ASP A 226 14.83 16.23 20.04
CA ASP A 226 15.15 15.59 21.31
C ASP A 226 16.27 14.54 21.17
N GLY A 227 16.71 14.24 19.94
CA GLY A 227 17.80 13.32 19.67
C GLY A 227 17.38 11.86 19.65
N GLY A 228 16.15 11.57 19.24
CA GLY A 228 15.63 10.21 19.06
C GLY A 228 16.53 9.29 18.24
N TYR A 229 17.15 9.81 17.17
CA TYR A 229 18.14 9.09 16.35
C TYR A 229 19.52 8.93 16.99
N ARG A 230 19.76 9.51 18.18
CA ARG A 230 21.03 9.43 18.93
C ARG A 230 20.89 8.67 20.24
N GLN A 231 19.72 8.12 20.53
CA GLN A 231 19.40 7.48 21.81
C GLN A 231 19.01 6.01 21.60
N PRO A 232 19.95 5.07 21.77
CA PRO A 232 19.70 3.64 21.53
C PRO A 232 18.52 3.05 22.31
N ARG A 233 18.20 3.62 23.47
CA ARG A 233 17.13 3.13 24.37
C ARG A 233 15.73 3.08 23.73
N TRP A 234 15.50 3.80 22.63
CA TRP A 234 14.22 3.79 21.92
C TRP A 234 14.15 2.72 20.84
N TRP A 235 15.29 2.19 20.41
CA TRP A 235 15.39 1.33 19.24
C TRP A 235 15.49 -0.12 19.70
N SER A 236 14.93 -1.05 18.90
CA SER A 236 15.36 -2.44 19.00
C SER A 236 16.84 -2.54 18.62
N GLN A 237 17.53 -3.61 19.07
CA GLN A 237 18.93 -3.82 18.70
C GLN A 237 19.13 -3.80 17.18
N ARG A 238 18.29 -4.53 16.44
CA ARG A 238 18.31 -4.58 14.97
C ARG A 238 18.04 -3.20 14.35
N GLY A 239 17.11 -2.45 14.91
CA GLY A 239 16.80 -1.09 14.46
C GLY A 239 17.95 -0.13 14.69
N TRP A 240 18.63 -0.22 15.83
CA TRP A 240 19.83 0.58 16.12
C TRP A 240 20.97 0.26 15.16
N ASP A 241 21.26 -1.02 14.94
CA ASP A 241 22.30 -1.47 14.00
C ASP A 241 22.01 -0.98 12.56
N HIS A 242 20.74 -1.03 12.14
CA HIS A 242 20.31 -0.46 10.86
C HIS A 242 20.46 1.06 10.81
N ARG A 243 20.03 1.76 11.87
CA ARG A 243 20.14 3.21 12.00
C ARG A 243 21.59 3.68 11.85
N GLU A 244 22.53 2.96 12.47
CA GLU A 244 23.96 3.26 12.38
C GLU A 244 24.52 2.93 10.99
N SER A 245 24.28 1.72 10.48
CA SER A 245 24.81 1.29 9.18
C SER A 245 24.30 2.11 7.99
N ALA A 246 23.02 2.50 8.00
CA ALA A 246 22.41 3.32 6.97
C ALA A 246 22.52 4.84 7.23
N GLY A 247 23.08 5.25 8.37
CA GLY A 247 23.29 6.66 8.73
C GLY A 247 22.00 7.46 8.87
N LEU A 248 20.93 6.86 9.42
CA LEU A 248 19.63 7.52 9.50
C LEU A 248 19.65 8.67 10.53
N THR A 249 19.12 9.82 10.12
CA THR A 249 19.03 11.04 10.95
C THR A 249 17.66 11.71 10.91
N GLY A 250 16.77 11.23 10.04
CA GLY A 250 15.43 11.73 9.79
C GLY A 250 14.75 10.92 8.67
N PRO A 251 13.47 11.17 8.41
CA PRO A 251 12.73 10.56 7.30
C PRO A 251 13.45 10.77 5.97
N GLN A 252 13.25 9.85 5.02
CA GLN A 252 13.84 10.01 3.69
C GLN A 252 13.35 11.31 3.05
N PHE A 253 14.23 11.93 2.26
CA PHE A 253 13.99 13.19 1.54
C PHE A 253 13.96 14.48 2.37
N TRP A 254 14.02 14.41 3.70
CA TRP A 254 14.18 15.60 4.53
C TRP A 254 15.59 16.17 4.38
N SER A 255 15.70 17.51 4.41
CA SER A 255 16.98 18.20 4.57
C SER A 255 17.56 17.91 5.96
N SER A 256 18.89 18.07 6.10
CA SER A 256 19.61 17.79 7.35
C SER A 256 19.18 18.66 8.53
N ASP A 257 18.58 19.82 8.27
CA ASP A 257 18.00 20.72 9.28
C ASP A 257 16.50 20.47 9.56
N ALA A 258 15.91 19.45 8.93
CA ALA A 258 14.51 19.05 9.07
C ALA A 258 13.51 20.19 8.75
N ARG A 259 13.86 21.13 7.87
CA ARG A 259 12.98 22.24 7.44
C ARG A 259 12.32 22.03 6.10
N THR A 260 13.02 21.41 5.16
CA THR A 260 12.55 21.21 3.79
C THR A 260 12.58 19.74 3.42
N ARG A 261 11.79 19.34 2.41
CA ARG A 261 11.85 18.02 1.81
C ARG A 261 11.90 18.11 0.29
N VAL A 262 12.38 17.04 -0.34
CA VAL A 262 12.28 16.84 -1.80
C VAL A 262 11.20 15.81 -2.08
N ARG A 263 10.11 16.22 -2.73
CA ARG A 263 8.98 15.34 -3.08
C ARG A 263 8.76 15.38 -4.58
N PHE A 264 8.97 14.26 -5.27
CA PHE A 264 8.93 14.18 -6.75
C PHE A 264 9.82 15.25 -7.44
N GLY A 265 10.98 15.55 -6.86
CA GLY A 265 11.90 16.59 -7.34
C GLY A 265 11.54 18.02 -6.92
N HIS A 266 10.37 18.25 -6.30
CA HIS A 266 9.99 19.56 -5.78
C HIS A 266 10.58 19.77 -4.39
N VAL A 267 11.33 20.86 -4.23
CA VAL A 267 11.82 21.31 -2.92
C VAL A 267 10.73 22.15 -2.28
N GLU A 268 10.27 21.77 -1.09
CA GLU A 268 9.22 22.47 -0.36
C GLU A 268 9.51 22.49 1.15
N ASP A 269 8.94 23.47 1.85
CA ASP A 269 8.90 23.45 3.32
C ASP A 269 8.10 22.23 3.79
N ILE A 270 8.53 21.61 4.90
CA ILE A 270 7.84 20.45 5.47
C ILE A 270 6.56 20.93 6.16
N PRO A 271 5.36 20.51 5.72
CA PRO A 271 4.12 20.88 6.39
C PRO A 271 3.99 20.14 7.72
N ALA A 272 3.95 20.87 8.83
CA ALA A 272 3.95 20.29 10.18
C ALA A 272 2.77 19.35 10.44
N ASP A 273 1.61 19.62 9.84
CA ASP A 273 0.36 18.90 10.11
C ASP A 273 0.09 17.73 9.15
N GLU A 274 0.97 17.50 8.16
CA GLU A 274 0.88 16.30 7.32
C GLU A 274 1.42 15.06 8.08
N PRO A 275 0.83 13.87 7.86
CA PRO A 275 1.43 12.62 8.27
C PRO A 275 2.90 12.54 7.87
N VAL A 276 3.74 12.09 8.81
CA VAL A 276 5.12 11.74 8.49
C VAL A 276 5.14 10.61 7.46
N GLN A 277 6.01 10.72 6.48
CA GLN A 277 6.15 9.75 5.40
C GLN A 277 7.63 9.40 5.18
N HIS A 278 7.86 8.21 4.64
CA HIS A 278 9.18 7.68 4.28
C HIS A 278 10.07 7.38 5.48
N VAL A 279 9.49 6.67 6.45
CA VAL A 279 10.17 6.15 7.63
C VAL A 279 10.22 4.63 7.58
N THR A 280 11.33 4.05 8.02
CA THR A 280 11.44 2.60 8.20
C THR A 280 10.51 2.11 9.31
N TYR A 281 10.24 0.80 9.34
CA TYR A 281 9.60 0.17 10.50
C TYR A 281 10.41 0.44 11.79
N PHE A 282 11.74 0.41 11.70
CA PHE A 282 12.62 0.65 12.84
C PHE A 282 12.54 2.09 13.37
N GLU A 283 12.44 3.07 12.47
CA GLU A 283 12.14 4.45 12.84
C GLU A 283 10.75 4.58 13.48
N ALA A 284 9.75 3.88 12.94
CA ALA A 284 8.38 3.89 13.45
C ALA A 284 8.27 3.33 14.87
N GLU A 285 8.90 2.18 15.17
CA GLU A 285 8.90 1.61 16.51
C GLU A 285 9.68 2.47 17.50
N ALA A 286 10.78 3.09 17.07
CA ALA A 286 11.59 3.95 17.92
C ALA A 286 10.87 5.25 18.28
N TYR A 287 10.18 5.86 17.30
CA TYR A 287 9.30 7.00 17.56
C TYR A 287 8.19 6.62 18.54
N ALA A 288 7.53 5.48 18.33
CA ALA A 288 6.47 5.01 19.22
C ALA A 288 6.97 4.83 20.67
N ALA A 289 8.13 4.20 20.85
CA ALA A 289 8.74 4.01 22.17
C ALA A 289 9.08 5.36 22.84
N TRP A 290 9.65 6.31 22.10
CA TRP A 290 9.93 7.67 22.60
C TRP A 290 8.65 8.41 23.02
N ALA A 291 7.56 8.24 22.27
CA ALA A 291 6.26 8.82 22.56
C ALA A 291 5.50 8.14 23.72
N GLY A 292 6.10 7.14 24.38
CA GLY A 292 5.44 6.36 25.43
C GLY A 292 4.30 5.48 24.89
N ALA A 293 4.44 5.02 23.65
CA ALA A 293 3.47 4.24 22.89
C ALA A 293 4.11 2.97 22.32
N ARG A 294 3.36 2.27 21.47
CA ARG A 294 3.84 1.18 20.62
C ARG A 294 3.20 1.28 19.23
N LEU A 295 3.64 0.43 18.30
CA LEU A 295 2.91 0.20 17.06
C LEU A 295 1.70 -0.72 17.32
N PRO A 296 0.57 -0.54 16.59
CA PRO A 296 -0.52 -1.51 16.62
C PRO A 296 -0.09 -2.83 15.98
N THR A 297 -0.72 -3.94 16.39
CA THR A 297 -0.76 -5.15 15.56
C THR A 297 -1.69 -4.94 14.37
N GLU A 298 -1.56 -5.74 13.30
CA GLU A 298 -2.49 -5.66 12.17
C GLU A 298 -3.95 -5.97 12.56
N ALA A 299 -4.16 -6.83 13.57
CA ALA A 299 -5.48 -7.16 14.09
C ALA A 299 -6.11 -6.00 14.88
N GLU A 300 -5.33 -5.32 15.74
CA GLU A 300 -5.77 -4.10 16.42
C GLU A 300 -6.12 -3.00 15.42
N TRP A 301 -5.25 -2.82 14.42
CA TRP A 301 -5.49 -1.86 13.35
C TRP A 301 -6.79 -2.15 12.60
N GLU A 302 -7.02 -3.40 12.22
CA GLU A 302 -8.22 -3.77 11.46
C GLU A 302 -9.50 -3.71 12.30
N LYS A 303 -9.44 -4.07 13.59
CA LYS A 303 -10.56 -3.87 14.52
C LYS A 303 -10.91 -2.39 14.61
N ALA A 304 -9.90 -1.53 14.82
CA ALA A 304 -10.10 -0.08 14.90
C ALA A 304 -10.65 0.53 13.60
N CYS A 305 -10.35 -0.09 12.45
CA CYS A 305 -10.76 0.33 11.12
C CYS A 305 -12.19 -0.10 10.79
N ALA A 306 -12.51 -1.39 10.95
CA ALA A 306 -13.69 -2.00 10.36
C ALA A 306 -14.75 -2.45 11.35
N TRP A 307 -14.44 -2.62 12.65
CA TRP A 307 -15.43 -3.14 13.59
C TRP A 307 -16.34 -2.02 14.12
N ASP A 308 -17.65 -2.25 14.07
CA ASP A 308 -18.65 -1.39 14.72
C ASP A 308 -19.12 -2.03 16.03
N PRO A 309 -18.77 -1.46 17.20
CA PRO A 309 -19.16 -2.03 18.48
C PRO A 309 -20.66 -1.88 18.77
N VAL A 310 -21.36 -0.96 18.10
CA VAL A 310 -22.80 -0.73 18.31
C VAL A 310 -23.62 -1.82 17.64
N THR A 311 -23.25 -2.18 16.40
CA THR A 311 -23.93 -3.23 15.63
C THR A 311 -23.29 -4.61 15.80
N SER A 312 -22.12 -4.69 16.44
CA SER A 312 -21.31 -5.92 16.56
C SER A 312 -21.08 -6.57 15.19
N SER A 313 -20.73 -5.75 14.20
CA SER A 313 -20.52 -6.19 12.82
C SER A 313 -19.35 -5.44 12.19
N ARG A 314 -18.82 -6.03 11.12
CA ARG A 314 -17.81 -5.40 10.28
C ARG A 314 -18.48 -4.40 9.32
N ARG A 315 -17.94 -3.19 9.19
CA ARG A 315 -18.23 -2.25 8.11
C ARG A 315 -17.32 -2.53 6.92
N ARG A 316 -17.79 -2.25 5.70
CA ARG A 316 -17.01 -2.45 4.47
C ARG A 316 -15.81 -1.50 4.40
N TYR A 317 -16.04 -0.24 4.76
CA TYR A 317 -15.06 0.82 4.94
C TYR A 317 -15.26 1.45 6.33
N PRO A 318 -14.30 2.23 6.86
CA PRO A 318 -14.43 2.83 8.19
C PRO A 318 -15.74 3.62 8.38
N TRP A 319 -16.13 4.35 7.33
CA TRP A 319 -17.32 5.20 7.30
C TRP A 319 -18.64 4.45 7.00
N GLY A 320 -18.60 3.15 6.67
CA GLY A 320 -19.79 2.37 6.34
C GLY A 320 -19.63 1.53 5.08
N GLU A 321 -20.60 1.61 4.17
CA GLU A 321 -20.66 0.79 2.94
C GLU A 321 -20.51 1.61 1.66
N GLN A 322 -20.52 2.94 1.75
CA GLN A 322 -20.38 3.82 0.60
C GLN A 322 -18.98 3.69 -0.01
N GLU A 323 -18.91 3.58 -1.34
CA GLU A 323 -17.64 3.57 -2.07
C GLU A 323 -16.79 4.81 -1.73
N PRO A 324 -15.45 4.68 -1.69
CA PRO A 324 -14.57 5.81 -1.41
C PRO A 324 -14.78 6.97 -2.38
N SER A 325 -14.64 8.19 -1.86
CA SER A 325 -14.64 9.42 -2.66
C SER A 325 -13.65 10.42 -2.06
N GLU A 326 -13.32 11.47 -2.81
CA GLU A 326 -12.45 12.57 -2.37
C GLU A 326 -12.98 13.31 -1.13
N LEU A 327 -14.25 13.08 -0.72
CA LEU A 327 -14.84 13.65 0.48
C LEU A 327 -14.49 12.89 1.78
N VAL A 328 -14.08 11.62 1.67
CA VAL A 328 -13.90 10.73 2.83
C VAL A 328 -12.49 10.16 2.95
N ALA A 329 -11.70 10.14 1.88
CA ALA A 329 -10.32 9.67 1.90
C ALA A 329 -9.48 10.27 0.76
N ASN A 330 -8.17 10.35 0.99
CA ASN A 330 -7.17 10.71 -0.03
C ASN A 330 -6.60 9.43 -0.66
N LEU A 331 -7.03 9.11 -1.88
CA LEU A 331 -6.68 7.91 -2.63
C LEU A 331 -6.49 8.24 -4.13
N GLY A 332 -5.97 7.30 -4.91
CA GLY A 332 -5.93 7.37 -6.38
C GLY A 332 -4.70 8.07 -6.97
N GLY A 333 -3.80 8.60 -6.15
CA GLY A 333 -2.48 9.08 -6.59
C GLY A 333 -2.42 10.52 -7.11
N THR A 334 -3.53 11.22 -7.25
CA THR A 334 -3.56 12.58 -7.83
C THR A 334 -2.98 13.66 -6.91
N ALA A 335 -2.98 13.44 -5.60
CA ALA A 335 -2.48 14.40 -4.62
C ALA A 335 -0.94 14.44 -4.51
N LEU A 336 -0.28 13.32 -4.83
CA LEU A 336 1.17 13.10 -4.68
C LEU A 336 1.72 13.35 -3.26
N ARG A 337 0.87 13.36 -2.23
CA ARG A 337 1.20 13.56 -0.81
C ARG A 337 0.00 13.18 0.09
N PRO A 338 0.23 12.90 1.38
CA PRO A 338 -0.86 12.76 2.34
C PRO A 338 -1.52 14.12 2.64
N ALA A 339 -2.78 14.09 3.05
CA ALA A 339 -3.50 15.26 3.50
C ALA A 339 -3.13 15.61 4.95
N PRO A 340 -3.25 16.89 5.36
CA PRO A 340 -3.11 17.28 6.76
C PRO A 340 -4.03 16.45 7.67
N VAL A 341 -3.58 16.15 8.89
CA VAL A 341 -4.37 15.37 9.83
C VAL A 341 -5.70 16.05 10.17
N GLY A 342 -6.75 15.26 10.31
CA GLY A 342 -8.12 15.71 10.48
C GLY A 342 -8.78 16.25 9.20
N ALA A 343 -8.19 16.10 8.01
CA ALA A 343 -8.82 16.57 6.77
C ALA A 343 -10.14 15.84 6.44
N TYR A 344 -10.34 14.61 6.93
CA TYR A 344 -11.45 13.73 6.54
C TYR A 344 -12.30 13.25 7.73
N PRO A 345 -13.06 14.14 8.40
CA PRO A 345 -13.95 13.72 9.49
C PRO A 345 -15.03 12.73 9.02
N GLY A 346 -15.47 12.84 7.76
CA GLY A 346 -16.44 11.91 7.16
C GLY A 346 -15.89 10.52 6.89
N GLY A 347 -14.56 10.34 6.93
CA GLY A 347 -13.87 9.06 6.75
C GLY A 347 -13.61 8.30 8.04
N ALA A 348 -14.15 8.77 9.18
CA ALA A 348 -13.86 8.17 10.48
C ALA A 348 -14.44 6.76 10.64
N SER A 349 -13.73 5.89 11.35
CA SER A 349 -14.23 4.58 11.78
C SER A 349 -15.33 4.69 12.83
N ALA A 350 -15.97 3.57 13.18
CA ALA A 350 -16.97 3.54 14.26
C ALA A 350 -16.42 4.01 15.62
N TYR A 351 -15.11 3.92 15.82
CA TYR A 351 -14.42 4.40 17.03
C TYR A 351 -13.98 5.86 16.95
N GLY A 352 -14.18 6.52 15.79
CA GLY A 352 -13.73 7.88 15.53
C GLY A 352 -12.26 7.98 15.16
N VAL A 353 -11.63 6.90 14.68
CA VAL A 353 -10.28 6.95 14.09
C VAL A 353 -10.40 7.51 12.68
N GLU A 354 -9.67 8.58 12.39
CA GLU A 354 -9.68 9.25 11.08
C GLU A 354 -8.48 8.80 10.23
N GLN A 355 -8.64 8.91 8.90
CA GLN A 355 -7.58 8.65 7.90
C GLN A 355 -6.97 7.26 8.02
N MET A 356 -7.78 6.24 8.33
CA MET A 356 -7.32 4.84 8.32
C MET A 356 -7.19 4.31 6.89
N LEU A 357 -7.96 4.82 5.94
CA LEU A 357 -7.77 4.49 4.52
C LEU A 357 -7.18 5.69 3.78
N GLY A 358 -6.10 5.45 3.04
CA GLY A 358 -5.39 6.47 2.28
C GLY A 358 -4.37 7.24 3.11
N ASP A 359 -3.90 8.36 2.55
CA ASP A 359 -2.79 9.17 3.08
C ASP A 359 -1.46 8.41 3.16
N VAL A 360 -1.22 7.56 4.16
CA VAL A 360 0.04 6.80 4.28
C VAL A 360 -0.24 5.34 4.64
N TRP A 361 0.60 4.44 4.11
CA TRP A 361 0.67 3.08 4.65
C TRP A 361 1.11 3.10 6.11
N GLU A 362 0.40 2.44 7.00
CA GLU A 362 0.68 2.48 8.43
C GLU A 362 1.41 1.21 8.89
N TRP A 363 2.65 1.35 9.38
CA TRP A 363 3.43 0.24 9.92
C TRP A 363 2.72 -0.42 11.11
N THR A 364 2.70 -1.75 11.12
CA THR A 364 2.24 -2.56 12.26
C THR A 364 3.38 -3.42 12.80
N ASN A 365 3.24 -3.90 14.04
CA ASN A 365 4.20 -4.86 14.62
C ASN A 365 3.91 -6.32 14.22
N SER A 366 3.00 -6.56 13.27
CA SER A 366 2.69 -7.91 12.80
C SER A 366 3.62 -8.32 11.66
N PRO A 367 4.26 -9.51 11.72
CA PRO A 367 4.82 -10.13 10.53
C PRO A 367 3.69 -10.65 9.62
N LEU A 368 3.97 -10.78 8.32
CA LEU A 368 3.01 -11.41 7.41
C LEU A 368 2.90 -12.91 7.72
N ARG A 369 1.70 -13.35 8.08
CA ARG A 369 1.39 -14.76 8.38
C ARG A 369 0.08 -15.18 7.72
N PRO A 370 -0.07 -16.46 7.35
CA PRO A 370 -1.36 -16.97 6.90
C PRO A 370 -2.36 -16.91 8.05
N TRP A 371 -3.59 -16.54 7.75
CA TRP A 371 -4.69 -16.68 8.70
C TRP A 371 -5.17 -18.14 8.77
N PRO A 372 -5.82 -18.57 9.88
CA PRO A 372 -6.34 -19.93 9.99
C PRO A 372 -7.31 -20.25 8.85
N GLY A 373 -6.95 -21.25 8.02
CA GLY A 373 -7.74 -21.63 6.84
C GLY A 373 -7.34 -20.92 5.55
N PHE A 374 -6.22 -20.19 5.52
CA PHE A 374 -5.64 -19.62 4.30
C PHE A 374 -5.51 -20.68 3.19
N VAL A 375 -5.89 -20.27 1.97
CA VAL A 375 -5.69 -21.03 0.73
C VAL A 375 -5.15 -20.05 -0.31
N PRO A 376 -4.04 -20.37 -1.00
CA PRO A 376 -3.48 -19.49 -2.01
C PRO A 376 -4.47 -19.27 -3.16
N MET A 377 -4.40 -18.11 -3.79
CA MET A 377 -5.12 -17.85 -5.04
C MET A 377 -4.34 -18.42 -6.25
N ILE A 378 -4.88 -18.29 -7.46
CA ILE A 378 -4.25 -18.77 -8.70
C ILE A 378 -2.79 -18.30 -8.86
N TYR A 379 -2.47 -17.10 -8.37
CA TYR A 379 -1.11 -16.64 -8.20
C TYR A 379 -0.53 -17.07 -6.84
N GLU A 380 -0.20 -18.35 -6.71
CA GLU A 380 0.25 -18.97 -5.45
C GLU A 380 1.47 -18.27 -4.83
N ARG A 381 2.37 -17.74 -5.69
CA ARG A 381 3.59 -17.04 -5.25
C ARG A 381 3.35 -15.58 -4.82
N TYR A 382 2.10 -15.09 -4.80
CA TYR A 382 1.81 -13.72 -4.38
C TYR A 382 2.06 -13.48 -2.89
N SER A 383 1.58 -14.38 -2.03
CA SER A 383 1.67 -14.23 -0.57
C SER A 383 2.61 -15.23 0.09
N GLU A 384 2.50 -16.51 -0.28
CA GLU A 384 3.17 -17.61 0.44
C GLU A 384 4.68 -17.45 0.60
N PRO A 385 5.46 -17.01 -0.42
CA PRO A 385 6.90 -16.86 -0.30
C PRO A 385 7.35 -15.83 0.73
N PHE A 386 6.44 -14.97 1.19
CA PHE A 386 6.72 -13.87 2.10
C PHE A 386 6.27 -14.16 3.54
N PHE A 387 5.57 -15.28 3.77
CA PHE A 387 5.26 -15.73 5.13
C PHE A 387 6.53 -16.11 5.89
N ASP A 388 6.54 -15.81 7.19
CA ASP A 388 7.63 -16.09 8.12
C ASP A 388 9.00 -15.46 7.76
N GLY A 389 9.04 -14.62 6.73
CA GLY A 389 10.19 -13.79 6.40
C GLY A 389 10.33 -12.57 7.30
N ASP A 390 11.42 -11.84 7.13
CA ASP A 390 11.63 -10.56 7.81
C ASP A 390 10.87 -9.44 7.10
N TYR A 391 9.54 -9.50 7.23
CA TYR A 391 8.60 -8.52 6.73
C TYR A 391 7.74 -8.00 7.88
N ARG A 392 7.23 -6.78 7.73
CA ARG A 392 6.19 -6.22 8.60
C ARG A 392 5.02 -5.78 7.75
N VAL A 393 3.82 -6.04 8.26
CA VAL A 393 2.59 -5.67 7.59
C VAL A 393 2.37 -4.17 7.70
N LEU A 394 1.96 -3.55 6.59
CA LEU A 394 1.42 -2.20 6.56
C LEU A 394 -0.06 -2.24 6.17
N ARG A 395 -0.83 -1.31 6.72
CA ARG A 395 -2.29 -1.25 6.55
C ARG A 395 -2.74 0.10 6.00
N GLY A 396 -3.98 0.15 5.53
CA GLY A 396 -4.68 1.40 5.22
C GLY A 396 -4.53 1.93 3.80
N GLY A 397 -3.44 1.62 3.11
CA GLY A 397 -3.17 2.23 1.81
C GLY A 397 -2.63 3.65 1.95
N SER A 398 -1.81 4.07 1.00
CA SER A 398 -1.34 5.45 0.91
C SER A 398 -2.24 6.30 0.02
N TRP A 399 -1.94 7.60 -0.08
CA TRP A 399 -2.53 8.51 -1.08
C TRP A 399 -2.37 7.99 -2.52
N ALA A 400 -1.41 7.09 -2.77
CA ALA A 400 -1.14 6.51 -4.07
C ALA A 400 -2.00 5.28 -4.38
N VAL A 401 -2.70 4.69 -3.42
CA VAL A 401 -3.45 3.45 -3.66
C VAL A 401 -4.76 3.76 -4.38
N GLU A 402 -5.08 2.98 -5.40
CA GLU A 402 -6.36 3.11 -6.10
C GLU A 402 -7.51 2.59 -5.23
N SER A 403 -8.59 3.37 -5.16
CA SER A 403 -9.75 3.10 -4.32
C SER A 403 -10.37 1.71 -4.57
N ALA A 404 -10.42 1.29 -5.84
CA ALA A 404 -11.03 0.04 -6.26
C ALA A 404 -10.32 -1.22 -5.72
N ILE A 405 -9.07 -1.10 -5.28
CA ILE A 405 -8.26 -2.25 -4.85
C ILE A 405 -8.05 -2.29 -3.33
N LEU A 406 -8.55 -1.29 -2.60
CA LEU A 406 -8.28 -1.10 -1.19
C LEU A 406 -9.48 -1.52 -0.33
N ARG A 407 -9.18 -2.21 0.78
CA ARG A 407 -10.14 -2.64 1.80
C ARG A 407 -9.48 -2.51 3.18
N PRO A 408 -10.24 -2.44 4.28
CA PRO A 408 -9.70 -2.58 5.62
C PRO A 408 -8.91 -3.88 5.84
N SER A 409 -9.23 -4.95 5.09
CA SER A 409 -8.51 -6.22 5.14
C SER A 409 -7.21 -6.24 4.32
N PHE A 410 -6.99 -5.31 3.37
CA PHE A 410 -5.87 -5.37 2.41
C PHE A 410 -4.50 -5.29 3.05
N ARG A 411 -3.69 -6.35 2.96
CA ARG A 411 -2.38 -6.48 3.63
C ARG A 411 -1.27 -6.12 2.66
N ASN A 412 -0.61 -4.99 2.91
CA ASN A 412 0.70 -4.73 2.32
C ASN A 412 1.78 -5.27 3.27
N TRP A 413 2.97 -5.54 2.76
CA TRP A 413 4.12 -5.91 3.56
C TRP A 413 5.41 -5.48 2.87
N ASP A 414 6.42 -5.11 3.67
CA ASP A 414 7.76 -4.89 3.15
C ASP A 414 8.80 -5.20 4.23
N HIS A 415 10.06 -5.28 3.82
CA HIS A 415 11.18 -5.41 4.74
C HIS A 415 11.23 -4.20 5.68
N PRO A 416 11.58 -4.39 6.96
CA PRO A 416 11.52 -3.31 7.95
C PRO A 416 12.49 -2.14 7.66
N ILE A 417 13.48 -2.36 6.79
CA ILE A 417 14.46 -1.36 6.35
C ILE A 417 13.96 -0.46 5.19
N ARG A 418 12.81 -0.76 4.59
CA ARG A 418 12.30 0.00 3.45
C ARG A 418 11.60 1.26 3.91
N ARG A 419 11.82 2.33 3.16
CA ARG A 419 11.23 3.65 3.45
C ARG A 419 10.99 4.51 2.21
N GLN A 420 11.39 4.05 1.02
CA GLN A 420 10.98 4.66 -0.24
C GLN A 420 9.47 4.52 -0.50
N ILE A 421 8.86 3.50 0.09
CA ILE A 421 7.41 3.31 0.12
C ILE A 421 6.73 4.49 0.83
N PHE A 422 5.47 4.77 0.50
CA PHE A 422 4.67 5.85 1.09
C PHE A 422 4.14 5.45 2.48
N SER A 423 5.06 5.16 3.40
CA SER A 423 4.78 4.66 4.74
C SER A 423 4.96 5.71 5.83
N GLY A 424 4.07 5.67 6.82
CA GLY A 424 4.05 6.51 8.00
C GLY A 424 3.72 5.68 9.26
N VAL A 425 3.21 6.36 10.29
CA VAL A 425 3.05 5.77 11.63
C VAL A 425 1.72 6.15 12.24
N ARG A 426 1.04 5.19 12.85
CA ARG A 426 -0.04 5.43 13.81
C ARG A 426 0.29 4.72 15.10
N LEU A 427 0.13 5.43 16.22
CA LEU A 427 0.46 4.91 17.54
C LEU A 427 -0.66 4.07 18.12
N ALA A 428 -0.30 3.14 19.00
CA ALA A 428 -1.20 2.42 19.88
C ALA A 428 -0.68 2.39 21.32
N TRP A 429 -1.57 2.18 22.28
CA TRP A 429 -1.26 2.08 23.70
C TRP A 429 -2.08 0.97 24.35
N ASP A 430 -1.47 0.23 25.26
CA ASP A 430 -2.21 -0.71 26.11
C ASP A 430 -3.14 0.04 27.07
N VAL A 431 -4.29 -0.57 27.37
CA VAL A 431 -5.20 -0.10 28.41
C VAL A 431 -5.08 -1.10 29.57
N PRO A 432 -4.68 -0.66 30.77
CA PRO A 432 -4.63 -1.55 31.93
C PRO A 432 -6.00 -2.16 32.18
N ASP A 433 -6.06 -3.47 32.41
CA ASP A 433 -7.31 -4.13 32.81
C ASP A 433 -7.78 -3.58 34.17
N ALA A 434 -9.04 -3.82 34.54
CA ALA A 434 -9.63 -3.37 35.81
C ALA A 434 -8.85 -3.82 37.07
N ALA A 435 -7.91 -4.76 36.94
CA ALA A 435 -6.99 -5.22 37.99
C ALA A 435 -5.64 -4.47 38.03
N GLY A 436 -5.37 -3.55 37.11
CA GLY A 436 -4.16 -2.71 37.08
C GLY A 436 -2.90 -3.38 36.55
N ASN A 437 -2.99 -4.57 35.94
CA ASN A 437 -1.86 -5.16 35.24
C ASN A 437 -1.80 -4.64 33.80
N THR A 438 -0.63 -4.14 33.42
CA THR A 438 -0.22 -3.80 32.05
C THR A 438 0.34 -4.99 31.33
#